data_AF-A0A6A8FJH6-F1
#
_entry.id   AF-A0A6A8FJH6-F1
#
_cell.length_a   1.000
_cell.length_b   1.000
_cell.length_c   1.000
_cell.angle_alpha   90.00
_cell.angle_beta   90.00
_cell.angle_gamma   90.00
#
_symmetry.space_group_name_H-M   'P 1'
#
loop_
_entity.id
_entity.type
_entity.pdbx_description
1 polymer ?
#
loop_
_entity_poly.entity_id
_entity_poly.type
_entity_poly.pdbx_seq_one_letter_code
_entity_poly.pdbx_strand_id
1 'polypeptide(L)'
;DTIIGELTAEFDTIKIEINLSADKLYVEVIDGYRGMSNKRNLLDEERHSIVLFIEEIVTEKKNVFMEAFGKVDSNLRQTFSEVTGGTAWLEVENKEDEFSDGIMLMAQFQGKPGRESTALSGGEKTMAAIIFLLALQSLKPSPFYLMDEVDAHLDAQNTERLSKVLLERSKDNQMLMVTLKDATVAQASMIYGVYSQDGVSRVVRYKHPSQLPLEEIRSEASAY
;
A
#
# COMPACT_ATOMS: atom_id res chain seq x y z
N ASP A 1 19.96 63.28 -71.58
CA ASP A 1 20.24 61.90 -72.06
C ASP A 1 21.06 61.07 -71.08
N THR A 2 22.18 61.57 -70.54
CA THR A 2 23.02 60.83 -69.57
C THR A 2 22.29 60.45 -68.27
N ILE A 3 21.55 61.39 -67.66
CA ILE A 3 20.76 61.15 -66.44
C ILE A 3 19.65 60.12 -66.67
N ILE A 4 19.05 60.11 -67.87
CA ILE A 4 18.00 59.15 -68.23
C ILE A 4 18.60 57.75 -68.36
N GLY A 5 19.81 57.62 -68.92
CA GLY A 5 20.53 56.34 -69.01
C GLY A 5 20.89 55.76 -67.64
N GLU A 6 21.38 56.59 -66.71
CA GLU A 6 21.71 56.17 -65.33
C GLU A 6 20.46 55.72 -64.56
N LEU A 7 19.37 56.49 -64.61
CA LEU A 7 18.09 56.13 -63.99
C LEU A 7 17.50 54.84 -64.58
N THR A 8 17.71 54.58 -65.87
CA THR A 8 17.21 53.36 -66.53
C THR A 8 18.01 52.14 -66.07
N ALA A 9 19.33 52.27 -65.93
CA ALA A 9 20.18 51.19 -65.41
C ALA A 9 19.87 50.88 -63.92
N GLU A 10 19.61 51.91 -63.11
CA GLU A 10 19.19 51.74 -61.72
C GLU A 10 17.81 51.06 -61.63
N PHE A 11 16.86 51.47 -62.47
CA PHE A 11 15.53 50.85 -62.55
C PHE A 11 15.59 49.37 -62.94
N ASP A 12 16.38 49.00 -63.95
CA ASP A 12 16.51 47.61 -64.40
C ASP A 12 17.18 46.72 -63.35
N THR A 13 18.12 47.27 -62.56
CA THR A 13 18.74 46.56 -61.43
C THR A 13 17.72 46.29 -60.33
N ILE A 14 17.00 47.33 -59.88
CA ILE A 14 16.00 47.24 -58.81
C ILE A 14 14.84 46.33 -59.20
N LYS A 15 14.40 46.38 -60.46
CA LYS A 15 13.30 45.55 -60.96
C LYS A 15 13.56 44.05 -60.87
N ILE A 16 14.82 43.63 -60.97
CA ILE A 16 15.23 42.23 -60.84
C ILE A 16 15.36 41.81 -59.37
N GLU A 17 15.75 42.73 -58.49
CA GLU A 17 15.92 42.47 -57.05
C GLU A 17 14.63 42.54 -56.24
N ILE A 18 13.57 43.19 -56.75
CA ILE A 18 12.28 43.28 -56.05
C ILE A 18 11.47 41.99 -56.23
N ASN A 19 11.10 41.37 -55.11
CA ASN A 19 10.09 40.32 -55.09
C ASN A 19 8.69 40.92 -55.30
N LEU A 20 8.22 40.92 -56.54
CA LEU A 20 6.91 41.45 -56.94
C LEU A 20 5.71 40.66 -56.37
N SER A 21 5.94 39.50 -55.76
CA SER A 21 4.90 38.69 -55.08
C SER A 21 4.98 38.78 -53.56
N ALA A 22 5.82 39.66 -53.02
CA ALA A 22 6.03 39.80 -51.58
C ALA A 22 4.74 40.17 -50.83
N ASP A 23 3.84 40.92 -51.46
CA ASP A 23 2.53 41.28 -50.91
C ASP A 23 1.65 40.04 -50.66
N LYS A 24 1.58 39.12 -51.63
CA LYS A 24 0.79 37.88 -51.53
C LYS A 24 1.44 36.88 -50.56
N LEU A 25 2.76 36.72 -50.65
CA LEU A 25 3.53 35.84 -49.76
C LEU A 25 3.41 36.31 -48.30
N TYR A 26 3.43 37.62 -48.06
CA TYR A 26 3.25 38.17 -46.72
C TYR A 26 1.90 37.78 -46.11
N VAL A 27 0.82 37.87 -46.89
CA VAL A 27 -0.54 37.47 -46.44
C VAL A 27 -0.59 35.98 -46.11
N GLU A 28 -0.01 35.12 -46.94
CA GLU A 28 0.03 33.68 -46.69
C GLU A 28 0.85 33.33 -45.44
N VAL A 29 2.02 33.96 -45.27
CA VAL A 29 2.90 33.74 -44.11
C VAL A 29 2.26 34.23 -42.80
N ILE A 30 1.61 35.40 -42.80
CA ILE A 30 1.00 35.94 -41.57
C ILE A 30 -0.21 35.10 -41.14
N ASP A 31 -1.00 34.59 -42.09
CA ASP A 31 -2.15 33.74 -41.78
C ASP A 31 -1.71 32.35 -41.29
N GLY A 32 -0.67 31.78 -41.90
CA GLY A 32 -0.01 30.56 -41.39
C GLY A 32 0.54 30.75 -39.97
N TYR A 33 1.24 31.88 -39.74
CA TYR A 33 1.78 32.24 -38.43
C TYR A 33 0.67 32.38 -37.37
N ARG A 34 -0.44 33.05 -37.70
CA ARG A 34 -1.60 33.19 -36.80
C ARG A 34 -2.21 31.84 -36.45
N GLY A 35 -2.40 30.97 -37.44
CA GLY A 35 -2.90 29.60 -37.22
C GLY A 35 -2.00 28.79 -36.28
N MET A 36 -0.68 28.82 -36.53
CA MET A 36 0.30 28.14 -35.69
C MET A 36 0.38 28.74 -34.27
N SER A 37 0.28 30.07 -34.15
CA SER A 37 0.27 30.76 -32.85
C SER A 37 -0.95 30.37 -32.01
N ASN A 38 -2.14 30.36 -32.62
CA ASN A 38 -3.35 29.90 -31.95
C ASN A 38 -3.26 28.44 -31.52
N LYS A 39 -2.75 27.56 -32.39
CA LYS A 39 -2.54 26.14 -32.05
C LYS A 39 -1.53 25.97 -30.91
N ARG A 40 -0.45 26.75 -30.90
CA ARG A 40 0.53 26.73 -29.79
C ARG A 40 -0.14 27.14 -28.48
N ASN A 41 -0.92 28.21 -28.47
CA ASN A 41 -1.59 28.68 -27.26
C ASN A 41 -2.59 27.64 -26.73
N LEU A 42 -3.35 26.99 -27.63
CA LEU A 42 -4.25 25.89 -27.26
C LEU A 42 -3.48 24.72 -26.64
N LEU A 43 -2.37 24.30 -27.25
CA LEU A 43 -1.54 23.22 -26.70
C LEU A 43 -0.89 23.60 -25.35
N ASP A 44 -0.53 24.87 -25.17
CA ASP A 44 -0.01 25.36 -23.89
C ASP A 44 -1.10 25.32 -22.79
N GLU A 45 -2.35 25.67 -23.13
CA GLU A 45 -3.49 25.55 -22.21
C GLU A 45 -3.79 24.09 -21.86
N GLU A 46 -3.84 23.19 -22.85
CA GLU A 46 -4.04 21.76 -22.64
C GLU A 46 -2.92 21.17 -21.77
N ARG A 47 -1.66 21.53 -22.05
CA ARG A 47 -0.52 21.12 -21.22
C ARG A 47 -0.71 21.57 -19.78
N HIS A 48 -1.10 22.83 -19.57
CA HIS A 48 -1.31 23.35 -18.22
C HIS A 48 -2.42 22.61 -17.49
N SER A 49 -3.53 22.30 -18.16
CA SER A 49 -4.61 21.49 -17.58
C SER A 49 -4.14 20.09 -17.18
N ILE A 50 -3.31 19.43 -18.00
CA ILE A 50 -2.76 18.11 -17.69
C ILE A 50 -1.83 18.18 -16.48
N VAL A 51 -0.97 19.21 -16.40
CA VAL A 51 -0.05 19.39 -15.27
C VAL A 51 -0.82 19.58 -13.96
N LEU A 52 -1.85 20.44 -13.96
CA LEU A 52 -2.70 20.64 -12.78
C LEU A 52 -3.40 19.35 -12.34
N PHE A 53 -3.91 18.57 -13.30
CA PHE A 53 -4.53 17.29 -13.00
C PHE A 53 -3.54 16.28 -12.40
N ILE A 54 -2.29 16.26 -12.88
CA ILE A 54 -1.23 15.42 -12.30
C ILE A 54 -0.94 15.85 -10.86
N GLU A 55 -0.83 17.15 -10.59
CA GLU A 55 -0.59 17.68 -9.24
C GLU A 55 -1.71 17.32 -8.25
N GLU A 56 -2.97 17.38 -8.72
CA GLU A 56 -4.13 16.95 -7.95
C GLU A 56 -4.05 15.46 -7.57
N ILE A 57 -3.79 14.59 -8.56
CA ILE A 57 -3.65 13.14 -8.34
C ILE A 57 -2.47 12.82 -7.42
N VAL A 58 -1.34 13.51 -7.54
CA VAL A 58 -0.19 13.32 -6.66
C VAL A 58 -0.54 13.69 -5.22
N THR A 59 -1.28 14.78 -5.02
CA THR A 59 -1.73 15.22 -3.70
C THR A 59 -2.72 14.22 -3.10
N GLU A 60 -3.70 13.75 -3.88
CA GLU A 60 -4.65 12.74 -3.43
C GLU A 60 -3.95 11.44 -3.05
N LYS A 61 -3.03 10.95 -3.89
CA LYS A 61 -2.22 9.76 -3.63
C LYS A 61 -1.45 9.89 -2.31
N LYS A 62 -0.83 11.04 -2.05
CA LYS A 62 -0.10 11.31 -0.79
C LYS A 62 -1.03 11.25 0.42
N ASN A 63 -2.21 11.86 0.32
CA ASN A 63 -3.17 11.84 1.41
C ASN A 63 -3.65 10.43 1.75
N VAL A 64 -4.03 9.64 0.73
CA VAL A 64 -4.46 8.24 0.91
C VAL A 64 -3.35 7.40 1.52
N PHE A 65 -2.10 7.57 1.05
CA PHE A 65 -0.96 6.86 1.61
C PHE A 65 -0.71 7.21 3.08
N MET A 66 -0.66 8.50 3.43
CA MET A 66 -0.40 8.95 4.80
C MET A 66 -1.51 8.54 5.77
N GLU A 67 -2.77 8.54 5.33
CA GLU A 67 -3.89 8.05 6.13
C GLU A 67 -3.76 6.54 6.40
N ALA A 68 -3.46 5.76 5.35
CA ALA A 68 -3.26 4.31 5.49
C ALA A 68 -2.05 3.98 6.36
N PHE A 69 -0.94 4.68 6.15
CA PHE A 69 0.29 4.54 6.94
C PHE A 69 0.05 4.82 8.41
N GLY A 70 -0.62 5.94 8.74
CA GLY A 70 -0.95 6.29 10.13
C GLY A 70 -1.86 5.28 10.81
N LYS A 71 -2.85 4.73 10.09
CA LYS A 71 -3.73 3.67 10.60
C LYS A 71 -2.95 2.40 10.91
N VAL A 72 -2.08 1.96 9.99
CA VAL A 72 -1.27 0.75 10.17
C VAL A 72 -0.26 0.93 11.31
N ASP A 73 0.44 2.07 11.38
CA ASP A 73 1.41 2.36 12.45
C ASP A 73 0.75 2.39 13.84
N SER A 74 -0.42 3.02 13.95
CA SER A 74 -1.18 3.05 15.22
C SER A 74 -1.60 1.65 15.66
N ASN A 75 -2.14 0.83 14.74
CA ASN A 75 -2.57 -0.53 15.04
C ASN A 75 -1.38 -1.45 15.37
N LEU A 76 -0.27 -1.27 14.66
CA LEU A 76 1.00 -1.97 14.89
C LEU A 76 1.50 -1.69 16.31
N ARG A 77 1.61 -0.41 16.71
CA ARG A 77 2.07 -0.01 18.05
C ARG A 77 1.22 -0.63 19.15
N GLN A 78 -0.11 -0.56 18.98
CA GLN A 78 -1.05 -1.11 19.96
C GLN A 78 -0.90 -2.64 20.07
N THR A 79 -1.05 -3.35 18.96
CA THR A 79 -1.03 -4.83 18.94
C THR A 79 0.33 -5.36 19.38
N PHE A 80 1.43 -4.68 19.00
CA PHE A 80 2.77 -5.07 19.41
C PHE A 80 3.00 -4.92 20.92
N SER A 81 2.48 -3.84 21.51
CA SER A 81 2.55 -3.63 22.95
C SER A 81 1.72 -4.66 23.73
N GLU A 82 0.53 -5.00 23.24
CA GLU A 82 -0.33 -6.02 23.86
C GLU A 82 0.32 -7.42 23.85
N VAL A 83 0.97 -7.81 22.75
CA VAL A 83 1.59 -9.15 22.64
C VAL A 83 2.95 -9.20 23.33
N THR A 84 3.82 -8.22 23.10
CA THR A 84 5.24 -8.32 23.51
C THR A 84 5.55 -7.51 24.77
N GLY A 85 4.72 -6.51 25.09
CA GLY A 85 5.01 -5.48 26.08
C GLY A 85 6.07 -4.48 25.64
N GLY A 86 6.55 -4.56 24.39
CA GLY A 86 7.48 -3.64 23.75
C GLY A 86 6.79 -2.58 22.90
N THR A 87 7.53 -1.98 21.97
CA THR A 87 6.99 -1.03 20.98
C THR A 87 7.52 -1.35 19.59
N ALA A 88 6.69 -1.18 18.56
CA ALA A 88 7.10 -1.28 17.17
C ALA A 88 6.49 -0.14 16.37
N TRP A 89 7.18 0.34 15.35
CA TRP A 89 6.73 1.45 14.51
C TRP A 89 7.27 1.37 13.10
N LEU A 90 6.63 2.09 12.19
CA LEU A 90 7.05 2.25 10.82
C LEU A 90 7.81 3.56 10.65
N GLU A 91 8.92 3.52 9.91
CA GLU A 91 9.65 4.71 9.46
C GLU A 91 9.74 4.70 7.95
N VAL A 92 9.49 5.86 7.34
CA VAL A 92 9.75 6.07 5.92
C VAL A 92 11.22 6.42 5.76
N GLU A 93 11.93 5.71 4.88
CA GLU A 93 13.37 5.88 4.67
C GLU A 93 13.72 7.31 4.25
N ASN A 94 12.88 7.90 3.41
CA ASN A 94 13.05 9.25 2.91
C ASN A 94 11.82 10.11 3.21
N LYS A 95 12.01 11.14 4.04
CA LYS A 95 10.95 12.09 4.40
C LYS A 95 10.72 13.17 3.34
N GLU A 96 11.65 13.35 2.41
CA GLU A 96 11.54 14.35 1.34
C GLU A 96 10.78 13.79 0.14
N ASP A 97 10.89 12.49 -0.12
CA ASP A 97 10.08 11.75 -1.11
C ASP A 97 9.60 10.43 -0.51
N GLU A 98 8.39 10.45 0.04
CA GLU A 98 7.80 9.29 0.72
C GLU A 98 7.48 8.12 -0.24
N PHE A 99 7.58 8.34 -1.56
CA PHE A 99 7.32 7.33 -2.58
C PHE A 99 8.58 6.81 -3.28
N SER A 100 9.75 7.46 -3.09
CA SER A 100 10.99 7.03 -3.73
C SER A 100 11.58 5.79 -3.09
N ASP A 101 11.40 5.64 -1.77
CA ASP A 101 12.11 4.66 -0.94
C ASP A 101 11.17 3.76 -0.13
N GLY A 102 11.75 2.84 0.63
CA GLY A 102 11.03 1.83 1.38
C GLY A 102 10.42 2.31 2.69
N ILE A 103 9.74 1.37 3.36
CA ILE A 103 9.28 1.50 4.74
C ILE A 103 10.08 0.53 5.59
N MET A 104 10.70 1.05 6.65
CA MET A 104 11.41 0.25 7.65
C MET A 104 10.46 -0.10 8.80
N LEU A 105 10.42 -1.39 9.16
CA LEU A 105 9.76 -1.86 10.38
C LEU A 105 10.77 -1.87 11.53
N MET A 106 10.56 -0.98 12.49
CA MET A 106 11.35 -0.90 13.71
C MET A 106 10.63 -1.61 14.85
N ALA A 107 11.37 -2.41 15.63
CA ALA A 107 10.83 -3.12 16.78
C ALA A 107 11.76 -3.03 17.99
N GLN A 108 11.17 -2.77 19.15
CA GLN A 108 11.82 -2.69 20.45
C GLN A 108 11.13 -3.65 21.41
N PHE A 109 11.79 -4.77 21.70
CA PHE A 109 11.33 -5.74 22.71
C PHE A 109 11.70 -5.28 24.12
N GLN A 110 11.01 -5.81 25.13
CA GLN A 110 11.28 -5.44 26.52
C GLN A 110 12.75 -5.69 26.91
N GLY A 111 13.41 -4.65 27.44
CA GLY A 111 14.81 -4.71 27.85
C GLY A 111 15.83 -4.72 26.71
N LYS A 112 15.41 -4.54 25.45
CA LYS A 112 16.31 -4.46 24.28
C LYS A 112 16.20 -3.10 23.59
N PRO A 113 17.27 -2.63 22.90
CA PRO A 113 17.19 -1.45 22.06
C PRO A 113 16.32 -1.70 20.83
N GLY A 114 15.72 -0.64 20.29
CA GLY A 114 14.99 -0.70 19.03
C GLY A 114 15.91 -1.06 17.87
N ARG A 115 15.48 -1.98 17.01
CA ARG A 115 16.23 -2.44 15.84
C ARG A 115 15.29 -2.61 14.66
N GLU A 116 15.86 -2.51 13.47
CA GLU A 116 15.16 -2.85 12.24
C GLU A 116 14.83 -4.35 12.22
N SER A 117 13.70 -4.71 11.61
CA SER A 117 13.18 -6.08 11.53
C SER A 117 14.17 -7.10 10.96
N THR A 118 15.08 -6.65 10.08
CA THR A 118 16.14 -7.48 9.47
C THR A 118 17.21 -7.91 10.48
N ALA A 119 17.43 -7.13 11.54
CA ALA A 119 18.44 -7.36 12.58
C ALA A 119 17.89 -8.06 13.85
N LEU A 120 16.63 -8.51 13.81
CA LEU A 120 15.99 -9.25 14.90
C LEU A 120 16.38 -10.74 14.90
N SER A 121 16.22 -11.41 16.05
CA SER A 121 16.32 -12.88 16.12
C SER A 121 15.16 -13.55 15.38
N GLY A 122 15.28 -14.84 15.03
CA GLY A 122 14.25 -15.55 14.23
C GLY A 122 12.84 -15.50 14.83
N GLY A 123 12.71 -15.72 16.14
CA GLY A 123 11.41 -15.64 16.83
C GLY A 123 10.85 -14.22 16.89
N GLU A 124 11.70 -13.23 17.19
CA GLU A 124 11.34 -11.81 17.21
C GLU A 124 10.92 -11.31 15.82
N LYS A 125 11.61 -11.74 14.77
CA LYS A 125 11.30 -11.42 13.38
C LYS A 125 9.94 -11.99 12.96
N THR A 126 9.69 -13.25 13.32
CA THR A 126 8.41 -13.92 13.06
C THR A 126 7.26 -13.18 13.76
N MET A 127 7.45 -12.81 15.02
CA MET A 127 6.48 -12.06 15.79
C MET A 127 6.20 -10.67 15.21
N ALA A 128 7.24 -9.90 14.90
CA ALA A 128 7.10 -8.58 14.30
C ALA A 128 6.36 -8.66 12.96
N ALA A 129 6.66 -9.68 12.14
CA ALA A 129 6.00 -9.91 10.86
C ALA A 129 4.51 -10.27 11.01
N ILE A 130 4.15 -11.16 11.94
CA ILE A 130 2.75 -11.53 12.20
C ILE A 130 1.96 -10.32 12.70
N ILE A 131 2.52 -9.55 13.62
CA ILE A 131 1.83 -8.38 14.17
C ILE A 131 1.68 -7.29 13.10
N PHE A 132 2.67 -7.10 12.23
CA PHE A 132 2.55 -6.22 11.08
C PHE A 132 1.47 -6.70 10.09
N LEU A 133 1.38 -8.01 9.83
CA LEU A 133 0.31 -8.58 9.02
C LEU A 133 -1.07 -8.31 9.63
N LEU A 134 -1.22 -8.47 10.95
CA LEU A 134 -2.45 -8.14 11.66
C LEU A 134 -2.76 -6.64 11.61
N ALA A 135 -1.75 -5.76 11.64
CA ALA A 135 -1.95 -4.33 11.47
C ALA A 135 -2.47 -4.00 10.06
N LEU A 136 -1.89 -4.61 9.02
CA LEU A 136 -2.39 -4.47 7.64
C LEU A 136 -3.82 -5.01 7.48
N GLN A 137 -4.15 -6.07 8.19
CA GLN A 137 -5.51 -6.62 8.24
C GLN A 137 -6.56 -5.59 8.66
N SER A 138 -6.21 -4.70 9.58
CA SER A 138 -7.13 -3.67 10.09
C SER A 138 -7.49 -2.63 9.03
N LEU A 139 -6.63 -2.43 8.02
CA LEU A 139 -6.87 -1.50 6.92
C LEU A 139 -7.93 -2.05 5.96
N LYS A 140 -7.85 -3.34 5.64
CA LYS A 140 -8.75 -4.02 4.72
C LYS A 140 -9.06 -5.43 5.24
N PRO A 141 -10.13 -5.58 6.06
CA PRO A 141 -10.53 -6.88 6.56
C PRO A 141 -11.03 -7.76 5.41
N SER A 142 -10.62 -9.02 5.44
CA SER A 142 -11.00 -10.10 4.53
C SER A 142 -11.93 -11.06 5.29
N PRO A 143 -12.85 -11.71 4.59
CA PRO A 143 -13.83 -12.59 5.23
C PRO A 143 -13.19 -13.79 5.95
N PHE A 144 -12.03 -14.26 5.48
CA PHE A 144 -11.30 -15.36 6.11
C PHE A 144 -9.78 -15.20 6.02
N TYR A 145 -9.08 -15.83 6.96
CA TYR A 145 -7.61 -15.89 7.04
C TYR A 145 -7.17 -17.33 7.29
N LEU A 146 -6.14 -17.76 6.58
CA LEU A 146 -5.46 -19.05 6.79
C LEU A 146 -4.01 -18.78 7.20
N MET A 147 -3.61 -19.28 8.36
CA MET A 147 -2.25 -19.18 8.89
C MET A 147 -1.68 -20.59 9.02
N ASP A 148 -0.56 -20.85 8.35
CA ASP A 148 0.09 -22.17 8.36
C ASP A 148 1.39 -22.11 9.17
N GLU A 149 1.42 -22.77 10.32
CA GLU A 149 2.56 -22.90 11.24
C GLU A 149 3.30 -21.60 11.57
N VAL A 150 2.58 -20.48 11.57
CA VAL A 150 3.17 -19.14 11.81
C VAL A 150 3.78 -19.01 13.21
N ASP A 151 3.34 -19.83 14.17
CA ASP A 151 3.81 -19.85 15.54
C ASP A 151 4.98 -20.81 15.80
N ALA A 152 5.52 -21.48 14.77
CA ALA A 152 6.58 -22.50 14.93
C ALA A 152 7.80 -21.98 15.71
N HIS A 153 8.24 -20.76 15.41
CA HIS A 153 9.42 -20.11 16.00
C HIS A 153 9.13 -19.29 17.27
N LEU A 154 7.89 -19.32 17.77
CA LEU A 154 7.50 -18.59 18.97
C LEU A 154 7.65 -19.46 20.23
N ASP A 155 8.04 -18.81 21.33
CA ASP A 155 8.00 -19.43 22.66
C ASP A 155 6.56 -19.54 23.18
N ALA A 156 6.36 -20.33 24.25
CA ALA A 156 5.03 -20.61 24.78
C ALA A 156 4.28 -19.37 25.27
N GLN A 157 4.98 -18.43 25.92
CA GLN A 157 4.36 -17.22 26.48
C GLN A 157 3.85 -16.29 25.37
N ASN A 158 4.67 -16.10 24.35
CA ASN A 158 4.37 -15.30 23.19
C ASN A 158 3.27 -15.93 22.32
N THR A 159 3.29 -17.26 22.19
CA THR A 159 2.25 -18.02 21.48
C THR A 159 0.90 -17.85 22.17
N GLU A 160 0.83 -17.92 23.50
CA GLU A 160 -0.41 -17.71 24.27
C GLU A 160 -0.98 -16.30 24.07
N ARG A 161 -0.12 -15.27 24.13
CA ARG A 161 -0.55 -13.88 23.94
C ARG A 161 -1.04 -13.62 22.51
N LEU A 162 -0.32 -14.12 21.51
CA LEU A 162 -0.75 -14.03 20.11
C LEU A 162 -2.10 -14.73 19.90
N SER A 163 -2.28 -15.92 20.48
CA SER A 163 -3.53 -16.67 20.36
C SER A 163 -4.74 -15.92 20.92
N LYS A 164 -4.56 -15.18 22.03
CA LYS A 164 -5.62 -14.32 22.59
C LYS A 164 -6.00 -13.18 21.64
N VAL A 165 -5.01 -12.54 21.01
CA VAL A 165 -5.26 -11.48 20.02
C VAL A 165 -5.98 -12.03 18.79
N LEU A 166 -5.56 -13.19 18.29
CA LEU A 166 -6.22 -13.87 17.16
C LEU A 166 -7.67 -14.26 17.50
N LEU A 167 -7.90 -14.79 18.70
CA LEU A 167 -9.25 -15.12 19.16
C LEU A 167 -10.16 -13.87 19.21
N GLU A 168 -9.66 -12.74 19.71
CA GLU A 168 -10.42 -11.49 19.74
C GLU A 168 -10.76 -11.01 18.32
N ARG A 169 -9.77 -11.04 17.42
CA ARG A 169 -9.95 -10.68 15.99
C ARG A 169 -10.89 -11.64 15.24
N SER A 170 -11.00 -12.88 15.71
CA SER A 170 -11.85 -13.90 15.10
C SER A 170 -13.35 -13.63 15.28
N LYS A 171 -13.74 -12.72 16.18
CA LYS A 171 -15.14 -12.32 16.38
C LYS A 171 -15.75 -11.66 15.13
N ASP A 172 -14.92 -10.91 14.40
CA ASP A 172 -15.33 -10.18 13.21
C ASP A 172 -14.95 -10.91 11.90
N ASN A 173 -13.99 -11.84 11.94
CA ASN A 173 -13.44 -12.50 10.75
C ASN A 173 -13.18 -14.00 10.98
N GLN A 174 -13.38 -14.84 9.98
CA GLN A 174 -13.08 -16.26 10.12
C GLN A 174 -11.56 -16.52 10.11
N MET A 175 -11.02 -17.11 11.16
CA MET A 175 -9.58 -17.45 11.24
C MET A 175 -9.38 -18.96 11.29
N LEU A 176 -8.55 -19.47 10.38
CA LEU A 176 -8.09 -20.85 10.31
C LEU A 176 -6.59 -20.85 10.60
N MET A 177 -6.16 -21.66 11.55
CA MET A 177 -4.75 -21.77 11.92
C MET A 177 -4.33 -23.23 11.97
N VAL A 178 -3.25 -23.56 11.26
CA VAL A 178 -2.55 -24.84 11.36
C VAL A 178 -1.40 -24.64 12.33
N THR A 179 -1.35 -25.46 13.38
CA THR A 179 -0.37 -25.33 14.45
C THR A 179 -0.15 -26.66 15.16
N LEU A 180 1.05 -26.82 15.71
CA LEU A 180 1.42 -27.91 16.61
C LEU A 180 1.55 -27.43 18.07
N LYS A 181 1.24 -26.16 18.37
CA LYS A 181 1.40 -25.58 19.71
C LYS A 181 0.12 -25.77 20.53
N ASP A 182 0.25 -26.48 21.64
CA ASP A 182 -0.85 -26.72 22.59
C ASP A 182 -1.51 -25.41 23.08
N ALA A 183 -0.72 -24.36 23.27
CA ALA A 183 -1.21 -23.05 23.72
C ALA A 183 -2.22 -22.43 22.74
N THR A 184 -1.98 -22.57 21.44
CA THR A 184 -2.88 -22.08 20.39
C THR A 184 -4.12 -22.96 20.28
N VAL A 185 -3.94 -24.28 20.30
CA VAL A 185 -5.03 -25.27 20.27
C VAL A 185 -5.98 -25.08 21.45
N ALA A 186 -5.46 -24.78 22.65
CA ALA A 186 -6.26 -24.56 23.85
C ALA A 186 -7.20 -23.34 23.77
N GLN A 187 -6.90 -22.35 22.91
CA GLN A 187 -7.74 -21.16 22.72
C GLN A 187 -8.75 -21.32 21.57
N ALA A 188 -8.63 -22.37 20.75
CA ALA A 188 -9.45 -22.57 19.58
C ALA A 188 -10.89 -22.96 19.94
N SER A 189 -11.86 -22.38 19.21
CA SER A 189 -13.28 -22.73 19.33
C SER A 189 -13.59 -24.11 18.75
N MET A 190 -12.87 -24.48 17.70
CA MET A 190 -13.12 -25.64 16.87
C MET A 190 -11.77 -26.22 16.42
N ILE A 191 -11.52 -27.48 16.75
CA ILE A 191 -10.27 -28.17 16.44
C ILE A 191 -10.54 -29.26 15.40
N TYR A 192 -9.70 -29.28 14.36
CA TYR A 192 -9.66 -30.34 13.37
C TYR A 192 -8.31 -31.05 13.47
N GLY A 193 -8.32 -32.30 13.91
CA GLY A 193 -7.13 -33.14 13.96
C GLY A 193 -7.00 -33.94 12.67
N VAL A 194 -5.83 -33.93 12.05
CA VAL A 194 -5.55 -34.75 10.85
C VAL A 194 -4.55 -35.83 11.23
N TYR A 195 -4.85 -37.08 10.89
CA TYR A 195 -3.97 -38.22 11.15
C TYR A 195 -3.96 -39.19 9.95
N SER A 196 -2.84 -39.88 9.74
CA SER A 196 -2.70 -40.87 8.67
C SER A 196 -3.13 -42.24 9.17
N GLN A 197 -4.03 -42.90 8.42
CA GLN A 197 -4.42 -44.28 8.65
C GLN A 197 -4.47 -45.01 7.31
N ASP A 198 -3.73 -46.11 7.20
CA ASP A 198 -3.62 -46.92 5.98
C ASP A 198 -3.19 -46.11 4.74
N GLY A 199 -2.33 -45.10 4.93
CA GLY A 199 -1.86 -44.21 3.86
C GLY A 199 -2.89 -43.15 3.41
N VAL A 200 -4.03 -43.05 4.09
CA VAL A 200 -5.08 -42.05 3.81
C VAL A 200 -5.18 -41.07 4.97
N SER A 201 -5.28 -39.78 4.67
CA SER A 201 -5.52 -38.74 5.68
C SER A 201 -6.95 -38.80 6.17
N ARG A 202 -7.14 -38.98 7.48
CA ARG A 202 -8.43 -38.93 8.17
C ARG A 202 -8.49 -37.70 9.06
N VAL A 203 -9.70 -37.16 9.20
CA VAL A 203 -9.95 -35.93 9.96
C VAL A 203 -10.87 -36.25 11.14
N VAL A 204 -10.47 -35.85 12.34
CA VAL A 204 -11.32 -35.83 13.54
C VAL A 204 -11.70 -34.40 13.89
N ARG A 205 -12.89 -34.25 14.45
CA ARG A 205 -13.47 -32.97 14.83
C ARG A 205 -13.65 -32.92 16.35
N TYR A 206 -13.18 -31.86 16.99
CA TYR A 206 -13.38 -31.63 18.42
C TYR A 206 -13.80 -30.18 18.69
N LYS A 207 -14.96 -29.97 19.33
CA LYS A 207 -15.47 -28.65 19.71
C LYS A 207 -15.15 -28.43 21.20
N HIS A 208 -14.50 -27.32 21.54
CA HIS A 208 -14.11 -27.07 22.93
C HIS A 208 -15.35 -26.82 23.81
N PRO A 209 -15.54 -27.52 24.95
CA PRO A 209 -16.78 -27.44 25.73
C PRO A 209 -17.03 -26.09 26.42
N SER A 210 -15.98 -25.31 26.71
CA SER A 210 -16.07 -24.08 27.51
C SER A 210 -16.41 -22.81 26.72
N GLN A 211 -16.77 -22.91 25.44
CA GLN A 211 -17.22 -21.78 24.61
C GLN A 211 -18.68 -21.95 24.12
N LEU A 212 -19.51 -22.66 24.90
CA LEU A 212 -20.95 -22.63 24.71
C LEU A 212 -21.49 -21.25 25.15
N PRO A 213 -22.33 -20.58 24.34
CA PRO A 213 -23.17 -19.51 24.87
C PRO A 213 -23.91 -20.04 26.09
N LEU A 214 -23.97 -19.27 27.18
CA LEU A 214 -24.64 -19.65 28.44
C LEU A 214 -26.10 -20.12 28.25
N GLU A 215 -26.71 -19.80 27.12
CA GLU A 215 -28.05 -20.26 26.72
C GLU A 215 -28.11 -21.77 26.41
N GLU A 216 -27.10 -22.36 25.77
CA GLU A 216 -27.10 -23.80 25.41
C GLU A 216 -26.86 -24.69 26.65
N ILE A 217 -26.07 -24.21 27.62
CA ILE A 217 -25.81 -24.93 28.88
C ILE A 217 -27.10 -25.07 29.70
N ARG A 218 -28.00 -24.07 29.65
CA ARG A 218 -29.27 -24.09 30.39
C ARG A 218 -30.31 -25.01 29.74
N SER A 219 -30.30 -25.15 28.41
CA SER A 219 -31.21 -26.08 27.73
C SER A 219 -30.85 -27.54 27.95
N GLU A 220 -29.56 -27.89 28.01
CA GLU A 220 -29.14 -29.26 28.28
C GLU A 220 -29.34 -29.65 29.76
N ALA A 221 -29.20 -28.71 30.69
CA ALA A 221 -29.45 -28.96 32.12
C ALA A 221 -30.95 -29.09 32.48
N SER A 222 -31.87 -28.65 31.61
CA SER A 222 -33.32 -28.87 31.78
C SER A 222 -33.82 -30.15 31.09
N ALA A 223 -32.93 -30.86 30.39
CA ALA A 223 -33.24 -32.11 29.69
C ALA A 223 -32.81 -33.37 30.50
N TYR A 224 -32.38 -33.19 31.75
CA TYR A 224 -32.09 -34.26 32.71
C TYR A 224 -32.90 -34.10 34.00
#